data_AF-A0A1H1NUB2-F1
#
_entry.id   AF-A0A1H1NUB2-F1
#
_cell.length_a   1.000
_cell.length_b   1.000
_cell.length_c   1.000
_cell.angle_alpha   90.00
_cell.angle_beta   90.00
_cell.angle_gamma   90.00
#
_symmetry.space_group_name_H-M   'P 1'
#
loop_
_entity.id
_entity.type
_entity.pdbx_description
1 polymer ?
#
loop_
_entity_poly.entity_id
_entity_poly.type
_entity_poly.pdbx_seq_one_letter_code
_entity_poly.pdbx_strand_id
1 'polypeptide(L)' 'MKFIKEKHEKRRDYILQKDKKTLFGARFISSVLAILVMAVTVSYFVLSK' A
#
# COMPACT_ATOMS: atom_id res chain seq x y z
N MET A 1 8.25 23.98 0.07
CA MET A 1 6.98 23.21 -0.02
C MET A 1 5.84 24.11 0.41
N LYS A 2 4.80 24.25 -0.42
CA LYS A 2 3.60 25.01 -0.07
C LYS A 2 2.53 24.00 0.36
N PHE A 3 2.21 23.98 1.65
CA PHE A 3 1.30 23.00 2.28
C PHE A 3 -0.19 23.27 2.00
N ILE A 4 -0.50 24.24 1.15
CA ILE A 4 -1.86 24.73 0.92
C ILE A 4 -2.40 24.04 -0.34
N LYS A 5 -3.50 23.29 -0.22
CA LYS A 5 -4.23 22.71 -1.36
C LYS A 5 -4.64 23.84 -2.32
N GLU A 6 -4.25 23.72 -3.58
CA GLU A 6 -4.66 24.69 -4.60
C GLU A 6 -6.13 24.47 -4.97
N LYS A 7 -6.89 25.56 -5.03
CA LYS A 7 -8.36 25.58 -5.25
C LYS A 7 -8.81 24.87 -6.54
N HIS A 8 -7.90 24.56 -7.47
CA HIS A 8 -8.19 24.05 -8.81
C HIS A 8 -7.79 22.57 -9.01
N GLU A 9 -7.51 21.82 -7.95
CA GLU A 9 -7.17 20.40 -8.05
C GLU A 9 -8.46 19.54 -8.05
N LYS A 10 -8.93 19.14 -9.24
CA LYS A 10 -10.15 18.32 -9.45
C LYS A 10 -10.09 16.92 -8.82
N ARG A 11 -8.93 16.50 -8.33
CA ARG A 11 -8.63 15.15 -7.86
C ARG A 11 -8.59 15.16 -6.33
N ARG A 12 -9.53 14.47 -5.67
CA ARG A 12 -9.58 14.33 -4.20
C ARG A 12 -8.52 13.35 -3.66
N ASP A 13 -7.41 13.18 -4.35
CA ASP A 13 -6.39 12.23 -3.89
C ASP A 13 -5.75 12.83 -2.64
N TYR A 14 -5.64 12.00 -1.59
CA TYR A 14 -5.09 12.41 -0.31
C TYR A 14 -3.69 13.00 -0.53
N ILE A 15 -3.33 14.02 0.27
CA ILE A 15 -2.08 14.79 0.11
C ILE A 15 -0.85 13.86 0.04
N LEU A 16 -0.88 12.73 0.74
CA LEU A 16 0.18 11.72 0.79
C LEU A 16 0.16 10.71 -0.38
N GLN A 17 -0.93 10.63 -1.13
CA GLN A 17 -1.08 9.79 -2.32
C GLN A 17 -0.73 10.52 -3.62
N LYS A 18 -0.35 11.81 -3.52
CA LYS A 18 0.05 12.63 -4.67
C LYS A 18 1.39 12.19 -5.28
N ASP A 19 2.26 11.60 -4.46
CA ASP A 19 3.56 11.09 -4.90
C ASP A 19 3.46 9.66 -5.41
N LYS A 20 3.74 9.49 -6.71
CA LYS A 20 3.81 8.17 -7.37
C LYS A 20 4.74 7.19 -6.65
N LYS A 21 5.79 7.71 -5.99
CA LYS A 21 6.75 6.93 -5.18
C LYS A 21 6.11 6.34 -3.92
N THR A 22 5.23 7.09 -3.24
CA THR A 22 4.49 6.60 -2.06
C THR A 22 3.47 5.55 -2.45
N LEU A 23 2.78 5.73 -3.58
CA LEU A 23 1.85 4.72 -4.10
C LEU A 23 2.56 3.42 -4.50
N PHE A 24 3.76 3.52 -5.08
CA PHE A 24 4.59 2.37 -5.41
C PHE A 24 5.06 1.62 -4.16
N GLY A 25 5.57 2.35 -3.16
CA GLY A 25 5.98 1.76 -1.88
C GLY A 25 4.82 1.08 -1.16
N ALA A 26 3.66 1.72 -1.10
CA ALA A 26 2.46 1.15 -0.48
C ALA A 26 1.99 -0.14 -1.19
N ARG A 27 2.02 -0.14 -2.52
CA ARG A 27 1.70 -1.34 -3.33
C ARG A 27 2.71 -2.46 -3.09
N PHE A 28 4.00 -2.15 -3.07
CA PHE A 28 5.06 -3.12 -2.82
C PHE A 28 4.91 -3.77 -1.45
N ILE A 29 4.80 -2.96 -0.39
CA ILE A 29 4.63 -3.45 0.98
C ILE A 29 3.36 -4.31 1.10
N SER A 30 2.24 -3.87 0.52
CA SER A 30 0.98 -4.65 0.53
C SER A 30 1.13 -6.01 -0.16
N SER A 31 1.86 -6.06 -1.29
CA SER A 31 2.08 -7.33 -2.01
C SER A 31 2.93 -8.31 -1.21
N VAL A 32 4.01 -7.84 -0.59
CA VAL A 32 4.89 -8.66 0.26
C VAL A 32 4.12 -9.18 1.47
N LEU A 33 3.32 -8.32 2.10
CA LEU A 33 2.49 -8.70 3.24
C LEU A 33 1.48 -9.79 2.88
N ALA A 34 0.81 -9.66 1.73
CA ALA A 34 -0.13 -10.68 1.25
C ALA A 34 0.55 -12.03 1.00
N ILE A 35 1.74 -12.03 0.40
CA ILE A 35 2.54 -13.25 0.18
C ILE A 35 2.91 -13.90 1.52
N LEU A 36 3.33 -13.09 2.51
CA LEU A 36 3.71 -13.58 3.82
C LEU A 36 2.53 -14.26 4.53
N VAL A 37 1.35 -13.61 4.51
CA VAL A 37 0.13 -14.18 5.10
C VAL A 37 -0.20 -15.52 4.42
N MET A 38 -0.18 -15.58 3.09
CA MET A 38 -0.42 -16.85 2.37
C MET A 38 0.59 -17.93 2.75
N ALA A 39 1.88 -17.60 2.82
CA ALA A 39 2.93 -18.54 3.19
C ALA A 39 2.74 -19.10 4.61
N VAL A 40 2.39 -18.25 5.58
CA VAL A 40 2.09 -18.68 6.96
C VAL A 40 0.84 -19.57 6.98
N THR A 41 -0.20 -19.20 6.24
CA THR A 41 -1.45 -19.98 6.19
C THR A 41 -1.21 -21.37 5.61
N VAL A 42 -0.48 -21.46 4.48
CA VAL A 42 -0.12 -22.75 3.87
C VAL A 42 0.77 -23.57 4.80
N SER A 43 1.78 -22.95 5.41
CA SER A 43 2.66 -23.63 6.38
C SER A 43 1.86 -24.19 7.56
N TYR A 44 0.90 -23.43 8.08
CA TYR A 44 0.01 -23.89 9.13
C TYR A 44 -0.82 -25.10 8.68
N PHE A 45 -1.45 -25.06 7.50
CA PHE A 45 -2.21 -26.20 6.98
C PHE A 45 -1.34 -27.43 6.67
N VAL A 46 -0.10 -27.24 6.24
CA VAL A 46 0.84 -28.34 5.95
C VAL A 46 1.36 -28.97 7.24
N LEU A 47 1.72 -28.17 8.25
CA LEU A 47 2.32 -28.63 9.50
C LEU A 47 1.27 -29.10 10.52
N SER A 48 0.05 -28.58 10.45
CA SER A 48 -1.08 -28.99 11.30
C SER A 48 -1.79 -30.25 10.78
N LYS A 49 -1.29 -30.86 9.71
CA LYS A 49 -1.76 -32.12 9.14
C LYS A 49 -0.82 -33.24 9.54
#